data_AF-A0A1G9WQS1-F1
#
_entry.id   AF-A0A1G9WQS1-F1
#
_cell.length_a   1.000
_cell.length_b   1.000
_cell.length_c   1.000
_cell.angle_alpha   90.00
_cell.angle_beta   90.00
_cell.angle_gamma   90.00
#
_symmetry.space_group_name_H-M   'P 1'
#
loop_
_entity.id
_entity.type
_entity.pdbx_description
1 polymer ?
#
loop_
_entity_poly.entity_id
_entity_poly.type
_entity_poly.pdbx_seq_one_letter_code
_entity_poly.pdbx_strand_id
1 'polypeptide(L)'
;MKELFRKYLMNGSLQITVLLTCLLFLYSGNGFSQTIASYNGSSCTFNTNTEIANGCTTLNYITIQYNLANGNYPNGWTLSVKANGDFSNGSTIIPAQYVSLGFSSANGGPGGETGTGYQILSTTLAKNLITTSSQLRTPPSYYFEHKLNMKVQGGNHLAVGTGTYSTTLTVSLLAKNGTVIATSSNVQASFVVNFSNSCQGASLNTYSSGQHTFSTYAEQLAGATVTDAVSVQYAPNAASCAGWTLKVKAAGNFSNGSQSIAPQYFSLRFNRVSAGSPSALAIGVDNTPVMINNTDVTLINQSNAAFVAYSGTEHKFDMLIQGGIHLLVPNGTYTGTLIFSLFNQNNELVSMSTVNVSIYINSSSNSYTVELQNSANEIDLVFNTLANYTNGVSVAKARGLRIVGYQPYQVLIKTSGLNLVGSDSNTIPVSAVSVETTKFTSTSGGVSTFTRELSTADQIIITNPMVDYTQQSVEYNLRYYTAPNDSRLSGKSGVFSTTVLFVVIAQ
;
A
#
# COMPACT_ATOMS: atom_id res chain seq x y z
N MET A 1 73.03 -52.02 -16.12
CA MET A 1 73.22 -50.56 -15.91
C MET A 1 74.52 -49.99 -16.50
N LYS A 2 75.24 -50.73 -17.36
CA LYS A 2 76.45 -50.26 -18.07
C LYS A 2 76.20 -49.84 -19.53
N GLU A 3 74.93 -49.80 -19.95
CA GLU A 3 74.51 -49.49 -21.33
C GLU A 3 73.58 -48.26 -21.44
N LEU A 4 73.29 -47.58 -20.32
CA LEU A 4 72.55 -46.30 -20.33
C LEU A 4 73.47 -45.06 -20.23
N PHE A 5 74.78 -45.25 -20.13
CA PHE A 5 75.76 -44.17 -19.93
C PHE A 5 76.53 -43.77 -21.20
N ARG A 6 76.16 -44.28 -22.38
CA ARG A 6 76.96 -44.11 -23.61
C ARG A 6 76.32 -43.24 -24.70
N LYS A 7 75.26 -42.49 -24.40
CA LYS A 7 74.54 -41.69 -25.44
C LYS A 7 74.22 -40.23 -25.11
N TYR A 8 74.87 -39.64 -24.11
CA TYR A 8 74.73 -38.20 -23.79
C TYR A 8 76.06 -37.47 -23.57
N LEU A 9 77.11 -37.89 -24.30
CA LEU A 9 78.38 -37.15 -24.41
C LEU A 9 78.62 -36.83 -25.89
N MET A 10 77.87 -35.87 -26.42
CA MET A 10 78.21 -35.08 -27.60
C MET A 10 77.12 -34.02 -27.85
N ASN A 11 77.21 -32.91 -27.12
CA ASN A 11 76.80 -31.57 -27.59
C ASN A 11 77.21 -30.53 -26.54
N GLY A 12 78.47 -30.10 -26.65
CA GLY A 12 78.99 -28.95 -25.92
C GLY A 12 78.41 -27.67 -26.52
N SER A 13 77.42 -27.08 -25.83
CA SER A 13 77.06 -25.66 -25.88
C SER A 13 75.77 -25.35 -25.10
N LEU A 14 75.12 -26.33 -24.46
CA LEU A 14 73.87 -26.14 -23.74
C LEU A 14 73.97 -26.38 -22.20
N GLN A 15 75.13 -26.13 -21.60
CA GLN A 15 75.30 -26.22 -20.14
C GLN A 15 75.96 -25.00 -19.46
N ILE A 16 76.22 -23.91 -20.20
CA ILE A 16 76.66 -22.64 -19.59
C ILE A 16 75.48 -21.69 -19.33
N THR A 17 74.36 -21.81 -20.07
CA THR A 17 73.17 -20.98 -19.82
C THR A 17 72.32 -21.46 -18.64
N VAL A 18 72.39 -22.75 -18.26
CA VAL A 18 71.64 -23.31 -17.12
C VAL A 18 72.42 -23.18 -15.80
N LEU A 19 73.76 -23.12 -15.84
CA LEU A 19 74.57 -22.83 -14.66
C LEU A 19 74.63 -21.32 -14.33
N LEU A 20 74.43 -20.43 -15.31
CA LEU A 20 74.32 -18.98 -15.08
C LEU A 20 72.91 -18.53 -14.64
N THR A 21 71.87 -19.33 -14.89
CA THR A 21 70.49 -19.03 -14.43
C THR A 21 70.20 -19.57 -13.03
N CYS A 22 70.90 -20.61 -12.57
CA CYS A 22 70.82 -21.08 -11.18
C CYS A 22 71.75 -20.35 -10.20
N LEU A 23 72.72 -19.55 -10.67
CA LEU A 23 73.58 -18.72 -9.82
C LEU A 23 73.08 -17.27 -9.63
N LEU A 24 71.92 -16.92 -10.20
CA LEU A 24 71.25 -15.63 -10.01
C LEU A 24 70.05 -15.71 -9.04
N PHE A 25 69.78 -16.88 -8.46
CA PHE A 25 68.73 -17.09 -7.44
C PHE A 25 69.26 -17.29 -6.01
N LEU A 26 70.54 -16.99 -5.77
CA LEU A 26 71.13 -16.93 -4.43
C LEU A 26 71.72 -15.53 -4.17
N TYR A 27 70.89 -14.50 -4.31
CA TYR A 27 71.00 -13.31 -3.48
C TYR A 27 69.88 -13.34 -2.45
N SER A 28 70.07 -14.16 -1.43
CA SER A 28 69.30 -14.10 -0.21
C SER A 28 69.73 -12.87 0.59
N GLY A 29 68.77 -11.98 0.79
CA GLY A 29 68.57 -11.27 2.05
C GLY A 29 69.74 -10.48 2.63
N ASN A 30 69.78 -9.19 2.29
CA ASN A 30 69.76 -8.21 3.37
C ASN A 30 68.28 -7.95 3.68
N GLY A 31 67.76 -8.78 4.60
CA GLY A 31 66.40 -8.74 5.07
C GLY A 31 66.11 -7.43 5.77
N PHE A 32 65.32 -6.60 5.12
CA PHE A 32 64.32 -5.83 5.83
C PHE A 32 62.99 -6.02 5.10
N SER A 33 62.11 -6.85 5.68
CA SER A 33 60.78 -7.09 5.15
C SER A 33 59.97 -5.80 5.27
N GLN A 34 59.57 -5.21 4.14
CA GLN A 34 58.63 -4.10 4.14
C GLN A 34 57.23 -4.67 4.38
N THR A 35 56.66 -4.41 5.55
CA THR A 35 55.37 -4.99 5.94
C THR A 35 54.29 -3.92 6.04
N ILE A 36 53.08 -4.35 5.70
CA ILE A 36 51.85 -3.62 5.96
C ILE A 36 51.07 -4.43 7.00
N ALA A 37 50.81 -3.84 8.16
CA ALA A 37 49.88 -4.35 9.16
C ALA A 37 48.60 -3.51 9.15
N SER A 38 47.49 -4.09 9.61
CA SER A 38 46.23 -3.38 9.72
C SER A 38 45.47 -3.76 10.98
N TYR A 39 44.78 -2.80 11.58
CA TYR A 39 43.80 -3.05 12.62
C TYR A 39 42.56 -2.19 12.39
N ASN A 40 41.42 -2.70 12.85
CA ASN A 40 40.12 -2.10 12.59
C ASN A 40 39.58 -1.40 13.84
N GLY A 41 38.96 -0.24 13.64
CA GLY A 41 38.10 0.42 14.61
C GLY A 41 36.67 -0.11 14.56
N SER A 42 35.74 0.62 15.18
CA SER A 42 34.33 0.25 15.21
C SER A 42 33.71 0.28 13.82
N SER A 43 33.01 -0.80 13.45
CA SER A 43 32.33 -0.92 12.17
C SER A 43 30.97 -0.21 12.15
N CYS A 44 30.43 -0.01 10.95
CA CYS A 44 29.04 0.42 10.79
C CYS A 44 28.09 -0.66 11.31
N THR A 45 27.05 -0.26 12.06
CA THR A 45 25.98 -1.15 12.51
C THR A 45 24.64 -0.57 12.09
N PHE A 46 23.80 -1.37 11.43
CA PHE A 46 22.47 -0.99 10.96
C PHE A 46 21.40 -1.71 11.78
N ASN A 47 20.73 -1.00 12.68
CA ASN A 47 19.70 -1.55 13.56
C ASN A 47 18.28 -1.18 13.11
N THR A 48 18.14 -0.11 12.34
CA THR A 48 16.85 0.46 11.94
C THR A 48 16.72 0.62 10.43
N ASN A 49 15.48 0.68 9.93
CA ASN A 49 15.20 0.95 8.53
C ASN A 49 15.74 2.32 8.06
N THR A 50 15.81 3.31 8.97
CA THR A 50 16.35 4.65 8.64
C THR A 50 17.85 4.58 8.39
N GLU A 51 18.60 3.82 9.19
CA GLU A 51 20.03 3.61 8.97
C GLU A 51 20.27 2.82 7.68
N ILE A 52 19.41 1.83 7.39
CA ILE A 52 19.45 1.09 6.11
C ILE A 52 19.25 2.03 4.93
N ALA A 53 18.28 2.95 4.99
CA ALA A 53 18.02 3.91 3.92
C ALA A 53 19.17 4.92 3.74
N ASN A 54 19.74 5.43 4.84
CA ASN A 54 20.73 6.51 4.81
C ASN A 54 22.17 6.02 4.62
N GLY A 55 22.48 4.78 4.98
CA GLY A 55 23.85 4.27 5.03
C GLY A 55 24.59 4.73 6.29
N CYS A 56 25.90 4.48 6.33
CA CYS A 56 26.72 4.81 7.49
C CYS A 56 28.14 5.22 7.06
N THR A 57 28.76 6.10 7.84
CA THR A 57 30.19 6.44 7.72
C THR A 57 30.87 6.25 9.07
N THR A 58 31.96 5.48 9.09
CA THR A 58 32.81 5.27 10.27
C THR A 58 34.16 5.93 10.05
N LEU A 59 34.58 6.72 11.02
CA LEU A 59 35.85 7.43 10.98
C LEU A 59 36.98 6.54 11.49
N ASN A 60 38.13 6.61 10.83
CA ASN A 60 39.34 5.86 11.19
C ASN A 60 39.08 4.35 11.34
N TYR A 61 38.23 3.80 10.47
CA TYR A 61 37.82 2.40 10.49
C TYR A 61 38.99 1.45 10.24
N ILE A 62 39.82 1.70 9.23
CA ILE A 62 41.03 0.90 9.00
C ILE A 62 42.23 1.76 9.30
N THR A 63 43.13 1.27 10.16
CA THR A 63 44.47 1.84 10.28
C THR A 63 45.47 0.93 9.61
N ILE A 64 46.18 1.47 8.62
CA ILE A 64 47.28 0.81 7.92
C ILE A 64 48.58 1.27 8.54
N GLN A 65 49.34 0.35 9.13
CA GLN A 65 50.65 0.61 9.68
C GLN A 65 51.72 0.09 8.74
N TYR A 66 52.72 0.93 8.45
CA TYR A 66 53.84 0.60 7.59
C TYR A 66 55.08 0.36 8.43
N ASN A 67 55.83 -0.68 8.08
CA ASN A 67 57.21 -0.86 8.49
C ASN A 67 58.07 -0.95 7.23
N LEU A 68 58.69 0.16 6.84
CA LEU A 68 59.49 0.24 5.61
C LEU A 68 60.96 0.44 5.99
N ALA A 69 61.84 -0.28 5.31
CA ALA A 69 63.26 -0.17 5.54
C ALA A 69 64.00 0.33 4.30
N ASN A 70 64.97 1.23 4.53
CA ASN A 70 65.93 1.77 3.55
C ASN A 70 65.36 1.87 2.13
N GLY A 71 64.45 2.82 1.96
CA GLY A 71 63.69 3.08 0.75
C GLY A 71 63.73 4.56 0.40
N ASN A 72 64.11 4.85 -0.83
CA ASN A 72 64.06 6.17 -1.42
C ASN A 72 63.11 6.10 -2.62
N TYR A 73 61.85 6.44 -2.39
CA TYR A 73 60.82 6.43 -3.43
C TYR A 73 60.46 7.88 -3.81
N PRO A 74 60.65 8.27 -5.09
CA PRO A 74 60.30 9.60 -5.58
C PRO A 74 58.86 10.01 -5.24
N ASN A 75 58.57 11.31 -5.29
CA ASN A 75 57.22 11.82 -5.11
C ASN A 75 56.22 11.19 -6.11
N GLY A 76 54.96 11.10 -5.71
CA GLY A 76 53.90 10.48 -6.52
C GLY A 76 53.70 8.98 -6.27
N TRP A 77 54.17 8.45 -5.14
CA TRP A 77 53.75 7.14 -4.65
C TRP A 77 52.28 7.17 -4.21
N THR A 78 51.58 6.04 -4.25
CA THR A 78 50.15 5.95 -3.92
C THR A 78 49.86 4.79 -2.97
N LEU A 79 48.79 4.92 -2.21
CA LEU A 79 48.14 3.80 -1.53
C LEU A 79 46.95 3.37 -2.38
N SER A 80 46.94 2.11 -2.77
CA SER A 80 45.84 1.52 -3.54
C SER A 80 45.12 0.45 -2.74
N VAL A 81 43.82 0.29 -3.00
CA VAL A 81 42.98 -0.74 -2.37
C VAL A 81 42.12 -1.46 -3.41
N LYS A 82 41.94 -2.77 -3.22
CA LYS A 82 41.02 -3.61 -3.98
C LYS A 82 40.30 -4.54 -3.01
N ALA A 83 38.99 -4.76 -3.19
CA ALA A 83 38.30 -5.81 -2.45
C ALA A 83 38.65 -7.19 -3.04
N ASN A 84 38.89 -8.18 -2.20
CA ASN A 84 39.18 -9.54 -2.68
C ASN A 84 37.90 -10.31 -3.03
N GLY A 85 36.75 -9.85 -2.54
CA GLY A 85 35.43 -10.36 -2.84
C GLY A 85 34.37 -9.39 -2.35
N ASP A 86 33.11 -9.69 -2.66
CA ASP A 86 31.96 -9.00 -2.08
C ASP A 86 31.83 -9.29 -0.57
N PHE A 87 31.08 -8.46 0.15
CA PHE A 87 30.91 -8.62 1.58
C PHE A 87 29.85 -9.71 1.84
N SER A 88 30.20 -10.74 2.61
CA SER A 88 29.32 -11.89 2.88
C SER A 88 29.12 -12.11 4.37
N ASN A 89 27.92 -12.53 4.76
CA ASN A 89 27.62 -13.07 6.10
C ASN A 89 27.54 -14.61 6.13
N GLY A 90 27.94 -15.27 5.03
CA GLY A 90 27.86 -16.72 4.85
C GLY A 90 26.59 -17.22 4.14
N SER A 91 25.49 -16.45 4.17
CA SER A 91 24.22 -16.81 3.50
C SER A 91 23.85 -15.86 2.36
N THR A 92 24.21 -14.59 2.48
CA THR A 92 23.86 -13.52 1.55
C THR A 92 25.07 -12.64 1.28
N ILE A 93 25.06 -11.95 0.13
CA ILE A 93 26.19 -11.16 -0.36
C ILE A 93 25.74 -9.72 -0.61
N ILE A 94 26.57 -8.77 -0.21
CA ILE A 94 26.44 -7.35 -0.53
C ILE A 94 27.63 -6.96 -1.43
N PRO A 95 27.37 -6.52 -2.67
CA PRO A 95 28.42 -6.15 -3.61
C PRO A 95 29.38 -5.09 -3.05
N ALA A 96 30.68 -5.26 -3.32
CA ALA A 96 31.73 -4.35 -2.84
C ALA A 96 31.52 -2.89 -3.29
N GLN A 97 30.79 -2.67 -4.40
CA GLN A 97 30.50 -1.34 -4.93
C GLN A 97 29.64 -0.46 -3.99
N TYR A 98 29.02 -1.03 -2.96
CA TYR A 98 28.27 -0.27 -1.95
C TYR A 98 29.14 0.17 -0.78
N VAL A 99 30.43 -0.18 -0.77
CA VAL A 99 31.39 0.22 0.26
C VAL A 99 32.48 1.06 -0.37
N SER A 100 32.87 2.13 0.33
CA SER A 100 33.94 3.02 -0.08
C SER A 100 34.89 3.31 1.06
N LEU A 101 36.17 3.52 0.71
CA LEU A 101 37.20 3.94 1.66
C LEU A 101 37.72 5.32 1.26
N GLY A 102 37.97 6.17 2.25
CA GLY A 102 38.57 7.49 2.06
C GLY A 102 39.72 7.71 3.03
N PHE A 103 40.79 8.34 2.57
CA PHE A 103 41.86 8.75 3.47
C PHE A 103 41.37 9.81 4.46
N SER A 104 41.71 9.61 5.74
CA SER A 104 41.31 10.49 6.85
C SER A 104 42.48 11.31 7.35
N SER A 105 43.54 10.62 7.80
CA SER A 105 44.71 11.24 8.41
C SER A 105 45.91 10.30 8.37
N ALA A 106 47.09 10.87 8.58
CA ALA A 106 48.33 10.13 8.79
C ALA A 106 48.87 10.39 10.21
N ASN A 107 49.58 9.41 10.77
CA ASN A 107 50.31 9.55 12.02
C ASN A 107 51.79 9.23 11.76
N GLY A 108 52.65 10.25 11.85
CA GLY A 108 54.04 10.17 11.39
C GLY A 108 54.16 10.02 9.87
N GLY A 109 55.38 9.76 9.38
CA GLY A 109 55.63 9.48 7.96
C GLY A 109 56.13 10.68 7.15
N PRO A 110 56.23 10.55 5.82
CA PRO A 110 56.34 11.69 4.92
C PRO A 110 55.15 12.66 5.09
N GLY A 111 55.29 13.90 4.61
CA GLY A 111 54.19 14.87 4.57
C GLY A 111 53.71 15.13 3.14
N GLY A 112 52.55 15.72 2.92
CA GLY A 112 52.06 16.04 1.57
C GLY A 112 51.24 14.92 0.92
N GLU A 113 50.72 14.01 1.73
CA GLU A 113 49.64 13.09 1.40
C GLU A 113 48.35 13.88 1.23
N THR A 114 47.61 13.59 0.16
CA THR A 114 46.26 14.13 -0.06
C THR A 114 45.33 12.99 -0.39
N GLY A 115 44.18 12.93 0.28
CA GLY A 115 43.14 11.95 -0.01
C GLY A 115 42.49 12.21 -1.36
N THR A 116 42.13 11.14 -2.08
CA THR A 116 41.41 11.22 -3.36
C THR A 116 39.88 11.24 -3.18
N GLY A 117 39.39 11.49 -1.97
CA GLY A 117 38.00 11.33 -1.58
C GLY A 117 37.62 9.86 -1.27
N TYR A 118 36.32 9.59 -1.17
CA TYR A 118 35.82 8.22 -0.99
C TYR A 118 35.88 7.46 -2.32
N GLN A 119 36.66 6.38 -2.33
CA GLN A 119 36.78 5.50 -3.47
C GLN A 119 35.90 4.27 -3.27
N ILE A 120 34.96 4.06 -4.20
CA ILE A 120 34.11 2.86 -4.23
C ILE A 120 35.00 1.63 -4.47
N LEU A 121 34.84 0.63 -3.60
CA LEU A 121 35.59 -0.62 -3.70
C LEU A 121 35.16 -1.41 -4.93
N SER A 122 36.12 -2.12 -5.51
CA SER A 122 35.91 -2.99 -6.66
C SER A 122 36.67 -4.30 -6.44
N THR A 123 36.09 -5.39 -6.92
CA THR A 123 36.69 -6.72 -6.93
C THR A 123 37.68 -6.92 -8.08
N THR A 124 37.61 -6.06 -9.11
CA THR A 124 38.40 -6.19 -10.34
C THR A 124 39.47 -5.11 -10.48
N LEU A 125 39.20 -3.88 -10.04
CA LEU A 125 40.09 -2.74 -10.21
C LEU A 125 40.55 -2.17 -8.86
N ALA A 126 41.87 -2.00 -8.68
CA ALA A 126 42.40 -1.28 -7.54
C ALA A 126 42.12 0.23 -7.66
N LYS A 127 41.87 0.89 -6.53
CA LYS A 127 41.60 2.34 -6.44
C LYS A 127 42.65 3.03 -5.59
N ASN A 128 43.14 4.18 -6.06
CA ASN A 128 44.10 4.99 -5.31
C ASN A 128 43.37 5.82 -4.24
N LEU A 129 43.76 5.66 -2.98
CA LEU A 129 43.21 6.36 -1.81
C LEU A 129 43.94 7.66 -1.49
N ILE A 130 45.23 7.74 -1.82
CA ILE A 130 46.07 8.92 -1.61
C ILE A 130 46.92 9.22 -2.84
N THR A 131 47.22 10.49 -3.02
CA THR A 131 48.28 11.01 -3.90
C THR A 131 49.29 11.77 -3.04
N THR A 132 50.54 11.87 -3.51
CA THR A 132 51.64 12.36 -2.68
C THR A 132 52.53 13.32 -3.45
N SER A 133 52.92 14.42 -2.80
CA SER A 133 53.79 15.46 -3.36
C SER A 133 55.23 15.39 -2.82
N SER A 134 55.44 14.68 -1.71
CA SER A 134 56.77 14.44 -1.15
C SER A 134 57.29 13.05 -1.46
N GLN A 135 58.60 12.93 -1.33
CA GLN A 135 59.33 11.69 -1.44
C GLN A 135 59.15 10.86 -0.17
N LEU A 136 58.97 9.55 -0.31
CA LEU A 136 59.01 8.62 0.81
C LEU A 136 60.48 8.22 1.06
N ARG A 137 61.08 8.83 2.09
CA ARG A 137 62.47 8.59 2.54
C ARG A 137 62.50 7.81 3.86
N THR A 138 63.19 6.68 3.85
CA THR A 138 63.56 5.95 5.07
C THR A 138 65.07 5.74 5.12
N PRO A 139 65.78 6.10 6.21
CA PRO A 139 65.35 6.92 7.37
C PRO A 139 64.94 8.37 7.01
N PRO A 140 64.14 9.06 7.86
CA PRO A 140 63.87 8.77 9.27
C PRO A 140 62.56 7.99 9.59
N SER A 141 61.62 7.85 8.66
CA SER A 141 60.29 7.32 9.00
C SER A 141 60.15 5.81 8.75
N TYR A 142 60.69 5.00 9.66
CA TYR A 142 60.53 3.53 9.61
C TYR A 142 59.08 3.08 9.87
N TYR A 143 58.34 3.86 10.67
CA TYR A 143 56.99 3.55 11.12
C TYR A 143 56.09 4.76 10.95
N PHE A 144 54.99 4.57 10.23
CA PHE A 144 53.91 5.54 10.14
C PHE A 144 52.59 4.84 9.87
N GLU A 145 51.49 5.55 10.06
CA GLU A 145 50.15 5.00 9.91
C GLU A 145 49.30 5.87 9.00
N HIS A 146 48.45 5.24 8.19
CA HIS A 146 47.36 5.89 7.50
C HIS A 146 46.03 5.40 8.06
N LYS A 147 45.15 6.34 8.41
CA LYS A 147 43.80 6.06 8.87
C LYS A 147 42.81 6.28 7.74
N LEU A 148 41.94 5.32 7.52
CA LEU A 148 40.95 5.31 6.45
C LEU A 148 39.55 5.30 7.07
N ASN A 149 38.69 6.19 6.57
CA ASN A 149 37.27 6.16 6.86
C ASN A 149 36.59 5.14 5.96
N MET A 150 35.57 4.45 6.47
CA MET A 150 34.70 3.59 5.67
C MET A 150 33.32 4.22 5.55
N LYS A 151 32.75 4.16 4.34
CA LYS A 151 31.37 4.55 4.08
C LYS A 151 30.64 3.42 3.38
N VAL A 152 29.53 3.00 3.97
CA VAL A 152 28.60 2.00 3.40
C VAL A 152 27.37 2.76 2.91
N GLN A 153 27.07 2.64 1.62
CA GLN A 153 25.91 3.26 0.99
C GLN A 153 24.61 2.65 1.53
N GLY A 154 23.61 3.47 1.81
CA GLY A 154 22.26 3.03 2.17
C GLY A 154 21.42 2.57 0.98
N GLY A 155 20.45 1.70 1.22
CA GLY A 155 19.53 1.18 0.21
C GLY A 155 19.09 -0.27 0.46
N ASN A 156 18.24 -0.77 -0.43
CA ASN A 156 17.63 -2.11 -0.34
C ASN A 156 18.65 -3.26 -0.36
N HIS A 157 19.88 -3.03 -0.85
CA HIS A 157 20.97 -4.02 -0.79
C HIS A 157 21.40 -4.34 0.65
N LEU A 158 21.09 -3.49 1.64
CA LEU A 158 21.30 -3.79 3.06
C LEU A 158 20.11 -4.53 3.69
N ALA A 159 18.96 -4.63 3.02
CA ALA A 159 17.75 -5.30 3.53
C ALA A 159 17.68 -6.79 3.12
N VAL A 160 18.83 -7.43 2.92
CA VAL A 160 18.93 -8.81 2.40
C VAL A 160 19.12 -9.87 3.49
N GLY A 161 19.40 -9.47 4.73
CA GLY A 161 19.56 -10.37 5.86
C GLY A 161 20.35 -9.75 7.00
N THR A 162 20.25 -10.36 8.18
CA THR A 162 21.02 -9.93 9.36
C THR A 162 22.35 -10.65 9.42
N GLY A 163 23.38 -10.01 9.96
CA GLY A 163 24.68 -10.60 10.23
C GLY A 163 25.84 -9.63 10.08
N THR A 164 27.05 -10.13 10.30
CA THR A 164 28.29 -9.41 9.98
C THR A 164 28.68 -9.72 8.54
N TYR A 165 28.65 -8.71 7.69
CA TYR A 165 29.08 -8.79 6.31
C TYR A 165 30.57 -8.44 6.25
N SER A 166 31.39 -9.37 5.76
CA SER A 166 32.84 -9.22 5.77
C SER A 166 33.49 -9.63 4.45
N THR A 167 34.64 -9.04 4.18
CA THR A 167 35.56 -9.41 3.09
C THR A 167 36.99 -9.11 3.52
N THR A 168 37.96 -9.51 2.71
CA THR A 168 39.35 -9.07 2.84
C THR A 168 39.69 -8.09 1.72
N LEU A 169 40.59 -7.17 2.00
CA LEU A 169 41.09 -6.18 1.06
C LEU A 169 42.57 -6.48 0.76
N THR A 170 42.94 -6.23 -0.49
CA THR A 170 44.33 -6.05 -0.89
C THR A 170 44.67 -4.57 -0.86
N VAL A 171 45.60 -4.20 0.02
CA VAL A 171 46.13 -2.85 0.16
C VAL A 171 47.58 -2.86 -0.31
N SER A 172 47.92 -2.02 -1.28
CA SER A 172 49.26 -1.95 -1.85
C SER A 172 49.77 -0.52 -1.86
N LEU A 173 50.95 -0.33 -1.27
CA LEU A 173 51.74 0.86 -1.43
C LEU A 173 52.51 0.75 -2.75
N LEU A 174 52.33 1.71 -3.66
CA LEU A 174 52.89 1.69 -5.00
C LEU A 174 53.84 2.87 -5.18
N ALA A 175 54.97 2.64 -5.83
CA ALA A 175 55.84 3.70 -6.32
C ALA A 175 55.18 4.45 -7.49
N LYS A 176 55.72 5.62 -7.86
CA LYS A 176 55.21 6.46 -8.96
C LYS A 176 55.04 5.71 -10.29
N ASN A 177 55.91 4.74 -10.56
CA ASN A 177 55.89 3.91 -11.77
C ASN A 177 54.95 2.70 -11.66
N GLY A 178 54.18 2.57 -10.57
CA GLY A 178 53.27 1.45 -10.32
C GLY A 178 53.90 0.21 -9.69
N THR A 179 55.22 0.19 -9.42
CA THR A 179 55.86 -0.94 -8.74
C THR A 179 55.36 -1.06 -7.30
N VAL A 180 55.02 -2.28 -6.88
CA VAL A 180 54.60 -2.57 -5.49
C VAL A 180 55.78 -2.40 -4.54
N ILE A 181 55.64 -1.50 -3.57
CA ILE A 181 56.60 -1.26 -2.48
C ILE A 181 56.31 -2.25 -1.35
N ALA A 182 55.05 -2.31 -0.92
CA ALA A 182 54.58 -3.23 0.08
C ALA A 182 53.10 -3.56 -0.19
N THR A 183 52.67 -4.77 0.18
CA THR A 183 51.28 -5.20 0.01
C THR A 183 50.83 -6.04 1.20
N SER A 184 49.55 -5.93 1.55
CA SER A 184 48.86 -6.87 2.41
C SER A 184 47.55 -7.26 1.74
N SER A 185 47.37 -8.55 1.50
CA SER A 185 46.17 -9.12 0.86
C SER A 185 45.11 -9.61 1.85
N ASN A 186 45.29 -9.34 3.16
CA ASN A 186 44.44 -9.87 4.22
C ASN A 186 43.97 -8.79 5.20
N VAL A 187 43.73 -7.57 4.71
CA VAL A 187 43.17 -6.49 5.53
C VAL A 187 41.67 -6.75 5.67
N GLN A 188 41.19 -7.07 6.88
CA GLN A 188 39.78 -7.35 7.10
C GLN A 188 38.95 -6.07 6.96
N ALA A 189 37.77 -6.17 6.34
CA ALA A 189 36.77 -5.12 6.34
C ALA A 189 35.38 -5.72 6.57
N SER A 190 34.59 -5.10 7.43
CA SER A 190 33.27 -5.60 7.82
C SER A 190 32.33 -4.50 8.33
N PHE A 191 31.03 -4.77 8.22
CA PHE A 191 29.95 -4.02 8.84
C PHE A 191 28.85 -4.97 9.28
N VAL A 192 27.96 -4.52 10.17
CA VAL A 192 26.92 -5.34 10.79
C VAL A 192 25.54 -4.84 10.36
N VAL A 193 24.69 -5.75 9.91
CA VAL A 193 23.27 -5.49 9.70
C VAL A 193 22.48 -6.29 10.73
N ASN A 194 21.82 -5.62 11.65
CA ASN A 194 20.92 -6.23 12.64
C ASN A 194 19.45 -6.08 12.25
N PHE A 195 19.15 -5.14 11.34
CA PHE A 195 17.80 -4.94 10.84
C PHE A 195 17.34 -6.09 9.94
N SER A 196 16.15 -6.64 10.20
CA SER A 196 15.42 -7.50 9.27
C SER A 196 14.07 -6.86 8.96
N ASN A 197 13.65 -6.89 7.69
CA ASN A 197 12.29 -6.53 7.28
C ASN A 197 11.47 -7.79 7.00
N SER A 198 11.09 -8.52 8.05
CA SER A 198 10.25 -9.72 7.91
C SER A 198 8.84 -9.42 8.37
N CYS A 199 7.87 -9.86 7.57
CA CYS A 199 6.45 -9.92 7.95
C CYS A 199 6.04 -11.29 8.49
N GLN A 200 6.97 -12.25 8.54
CA GLN A 200 6.67 -13.62 8.93
C GLN A 200 6.17 -13.68 10.38
N GLY A 201 5.03 -14.33 10.58
CA GLY A 201 4.41 -14.47 11.89
C GLY A 201 3.55 -13.28 12.32
N ALA A 202 3.50 -12.19 11.56
CA ALA A 202 2.51 -11.14 11.82
C ALA A 202 1.10 -11.67 11.51
N SER A 203 0.13 -11.41 12.38
CA SER A 203 -1.26 -11.81 12.17
C SER A 203 -2.25 -10.67 12.43
N LEU A 204 -3.45 -10.82 11.87
CA LEU A 204 -4.58 -9.93 12.05
C LEU A 204 -5.67 -10.58 12.90
N ASN A 205 -6.28 -9.79 13.79
CA ASN A 205 -7.58 -10.08 14.38
C ASN A 205 -8.52 -8.91 14.09
N THR A 206 -9.81 -9.19 13.90
CA THR A 206 -10.80 -8.15 13.61
C THR A 206 -12.04 -8.33 14.47
N TYR A 207 -12.61 -7.20 14.88
CA TYR A 207 -13.79 -7.14 15.75
C TYR A 207 -14.72 -6.05 15.24
N SER A 208 -16.03 -6.25 15.36
CA SER A 208 -17.04 -5.23 15.09
C SER A 208 -17.64 -4.71 16.38
N SER A 209 -18.08 -3.45 16.37
CA SER A 209 -18.87 -2.89 17.45
C SER A 209 -20.34 -3.30 17.33
N GLY A 210 -21.19 -2.71 18.18
CA GLY A 210 -22.63 -2.88 18.11
C GLY A 210 -23.24 -2.48 16.75
N GLN A 211 -24.42 -3.03 16.51
CA GLN A 211 -25.24 -2.81 15.33
C GLN A 211 -25.87 -1.41 15.36
N HIS A 212 -25.87 -0.70 14.22
CA HIS A 212 -26.63 0.54 14.07
C HIS A 212 -28.07 0.23 13.65
N THR A 213 -29.04 0.97 14.21
CA THR A 213 -30.47 0.79 13.93
C THR A 213 -31.01 2.01 13.21
N PHE A 214 -31.67 1.77 12.07
CA PHE A 214 -32.51 2.74 11.40
C PHE A 214 -33.97 2.50 11.82
N SER A 215 -34.55 3.48 12.53
CA SER A 215 -35.91 3.41 13.08
C SER A 215 -36.91 4.30 12.35
N THR A 216 -36.43 5.26 11.56
CA THR A 216 -37.28 6.19 10.81
C THR A 216 -36.90 6.27 9.34
N TYR A 217 -37.86 6.70 8.52
CA TYR A 217 -37.63 7.01 7.11
C TYR A 217 -36.52 8.06 6.92
N ALA A 218 -36.51 9.09 7.77
CA ALA A 218 -35.52 10.17 7.70
C ALA A 218 -34.09 9.66 7.96
N GLU A 219 -33.91 8.76 8.93
CA GLU A 219 -32.61 8.12 9.18
C GLU A 219 -32.17 7.26 7.99
N GLN A 220 -33.08 6.47 7.40
CA GLN A 220 -32.76 5.65 6.22
C GLN A 220 -32.36 6.52 5.02
N LEU A 221 -32.94 7.71 4.84
CA LEU A 221 -32.55 8.62 3.76
C LEU A 221 -31.25 9.38 4.05
N ALA A 222 -30.98 9.71 5.32
CA ALA A 222 -29.77 10.42 5.71
C ALA A 222 -28.53 9.51 5.76
N GLY A 223 -28.73 8.23 6.09
CA GLY A 223 -27.63 7.31 6.39
C GLY A 223 -27.09 7.54 7.80
N ALA A 224 -25.95 6.94 8.10
CA ALA A 224 -25.36 7.03 9.43
C ALA A 224 -23.84 6.87 9.42
N THR A 225 -23.18 7.35 10.47
CA THR A 225 -21.79 7.00 10.77
C THR A 225 -21.77 6.22 12.09
N VAL A 226 -21.24 5.01 12.04
CA VAL A 226 -21.02 4.17 13.22
C VAL A 226 -19.57 4.35 13.63
N THR A 227 -19.35 5.06 14.75
CA THR A 227 -18.01 5.33 15.26
C THR A 227 -17.38 4.07 15.82
N ASP A 228 -16.10 3.85 15.55
CA ASP A 228 -15.36 2.65 15.99
C ASP A 228 -16.04 1.33 15.57
N ALA A 229 -16.74 1.34 14.43
CA ALA A 229 -17.50 0.21 13.89
C ALA A 229 -16.69 -1.08 13.74
N VAL A 230 -15.43 -0.95 13.33
CA VAL A 230 -14.52 -2.07 13.12
C VAL A 230 -13.18 -1.78 13.78
N SER A 231 -12.64 -2.79 14.46
CA SER A 231 -11.31 -2.79 15.05
C SER A 231 -10.44 -3.78 14.32
N VAL A 232 -9.25 -3.36 13.92
CA VAL A 232 -8.22 -4.21 13.32
C VAL A 232 -7.05 -4.25 14.28
N GLN A 233 -6.80 -5.41 14.87
CA GLN A 233 -5.67 -5.65 15.76
C GLN A 233 -4.57 -6.39 14.99
N TYR A 234 -3.35 -5.92 15.17
CA TYR A 234 -2.13 -6.48 14.60
C TYR A 234 -1.34 -7.14 15.73
N ALA A 235 -1.03 -8.41 15.56
CA ALA A 235 -0.11 -9.16 16.40
C ALA A 235 1.19 -9.38 15.63
N PRO A 236 2.16 -8.46 15.71
CA PRO A 236 3.38 -8.54 14.91
C PRO A 236 4.31 -9.67 15.36
N ASN A 237 4.23 -10.13 16.62
CA ASN A 237 5.19 -11.10 17.17
C ASN A 237 6.62 -10.60 16.94
N ALA A 238 7.52 -11.37 16.33
CA ALA A 238 8.88 -10.92 16.01
C ALA A 238 8.97 -10.08 14.71
N ALA A 239 7.87 -9.86 14.00
CA ALA A 239 7.86 -9.18 12.71
C ALA A 239 8.03 -7.67 12.86
N SER A 240 8.84 -7.09 11.96
CA SER A 240 8.99 -5.64 11.78
C SER A 240 8.14 -5.13 10.61
N CYS A 241 8.02 -5.91 9.54
CA CYS A 241 7.12 -5.70 8.40
C CYS A 241 6.97 -4.23 7.91
N ALA A 242 8.06 -3.51 7.65
CA ALA A 242 8.01 -2.19 7.04
C ALA A 242 7.33 -2.22 5.66
N GLY A 243 6.62 -1.13 5.30
CA GLY A 243 5.90 -1.01 4.03
C GLY A 243 4.63 -1.86 3.94
N TRP A 244 4.09 -2.30 5.07
CA TRP A 244 2.88 -3.12 5.09
C TRP A 244 1.65 -2.37 4.53
N THR A 245 0.73 -3.11 3.94
CA THR A 245 -0.52 -2.59 3.35
C THR A 245 -1.72 -3.32 3.94
N LEU A 246 -2.76 -2.59 4.33
CA LEU A 246 -4.04 -3.17 4.76
C LEU A 246 -5.08 -2.94 3.67
N LYS A 247 -5.71 -4.03 3.21
CA LYS A 247 -6.85 -3.99 2.31
C LYS A 247 -8.09 -4.60 2.96
N VAL A 248 -9.25 -4.24 2.44
CA VAL A 248 -10.53 -4.81 2.83
C VAL A 248 -11.37 -5.13 1.60
N LYS A 249 -12.21 -6.15 1.70
CA LYS A 249 -13.32 -6.40 0.76
C LYS A 249 -14.53 -6.96 1.48
N ALA A 250 -15.71 -6.80 0.90
CA ALA A 250 -16.90 -7.53 1.32
C ALA A 250 -16.97 -8.90 0.62
N ALA A 251 -17.21 -9.96 1.38
CA ALA A 251 -17.40 -11.31 0.84
C ALA A 251 -18.68 -11.43 -0.01
N GLY A 252 -19.62 -10.51 0.16
CA GLY A 252 -20.89 -10.45 -0.55
C GLY A 252 -21.68 -9.20 -0.15
N ASN A 253 -22.97 -9.18 -0.48
CA ASN A 253 -23.88 -8.12 -0.03
C ASN A 253 -24.20 -8.27 1.46
N PHE A 254 -24.64 -7.18 2.08
CA PHE A 254 -25.25 -7.20 3.41
C PHE A 254 -26.65 -7.77 3.27
N SER A 255 -26.95 -8.91 3.91
CA SER A 255 -28.18 -9.66 3.65
C SER A 255 -28.92 -10.01 4.93
N ASN A 256 -30.26 -10.04 4.86
CA ASN A 256 -31.13 -10.62 5.89
C ASN A 256 -31.62 -12.03 5.53
N GLY A 257 -31.06 -12.63 4.46
CA GLY A 257 -31.47 -13.92 3.89
C GLY A 257 -32.49 -13.83 2.74
N SER A 258 -33.24 -12.73 2.65
CA SER A 258 -34.29 -12.53 1.63
C SER A 258 -34.07 -11.32 0.72
N GLN A 259 -33.43 -10.28 1.25
CA GLN A 259 -33.09 -9.04 0.57
C GLN A 259 -31.64 -8.69 0.89
N SER A 260 -31.02 -7.88 0.02
CA SER A 260 -29.62 -7.53 0.18
C SER A 260 -29.33 -6.09 -0.18
N ILE A 261 -28.37 -5.49 0.53
CA ILE A 261 -27.84 -4.16 0.31
C ILE A 261 -26.41 -4.32 -0.20
N ALA A 262 -26.12 -3.73 -1.34
CA ALA A 262 -24.83 -3.88 -1.99
C ALA A 262 -23.71 -3.17 -1.19
N PRO A 263 -22.48 -3.71 -1.16
CA PRO A 263 -21.41 -3.21 -0.31
C PRO A 263 -20.95 -1.79 -0.65
N GLN A 264 -21.17 -1.28 -1.87
CA GLN A 264 -20.78 0.08 -2.25
C GLN A 264 -21.49 1.20 -1.47
N TYR A 265 -22.57 0.87 -0.75
CA TYR A 265 -23.26 1.80 0.13
C TYR A 265 -22.59 1.92 1.52
N PHE A 266 -21.50 1.20 1.74
CA PHE A 266 -20.72 1.23 2.98
C PHE A 266 -19.31 1.71 2.68
N SER A 267 -18.76 2.54 3.56
CA SER A 267 -17.36 2.96 3.52
C SER A 267 -16.71 2.77 4.89
N LEU A 268 -15.41 2.48 4.91
CA LEU A 268 -14.61 2.54 6.13
C LEU A 268 -13.76 3.79 6.11
N ARG A 269 -13.65 4.45 7.26
CA ARG A 269 -12.79 5.60 7.47
C ARG A 269 -11.90 5.33 8.67
N PHE A 270 -10.60 5.53 8.53
CA PHE A 270 -9.71 5.45 9.69
C PHE A 270 -10.15 6.48 10.73
N ASN A 271 -10.26 6.06 11.99
CA ASN A 271 -10.61 6.95 13.10
C ASN A 271 -9.37 7.23 13.94
N ARG A 272 -8.82 6.20 14.58
CA ARG A 272 -7.72 6.35 15.54
C ARG A 272 -6.93 5.07 15.75
N VAL A 273 -5.74 5.23 16.30
CA VAL A 273 -4.99 4.15 16.98
C VAL A 273 -5.53 4.06 18.41
N SER A 274 -6.14 2.94 18.76
CA SER A 274 -6.67 2.72 20.13
C SER A 274 -5.61 2.18 21.07
N ALA A 275 -4.63 1.42 20.57
CA ALA A 275 -3.52 0.91 21.34
C ALA A 275 -2.29 0.67 20.47
N GLY A 276 -1.10 0.77 21.07
CA GLY A 276 0.17 0.41 20.43
C GLY A 276 0.74 1.46 19.48
N SER A 277 1.59 0.99 18.57
CA SER A 277 2.31 1.78 17.58
C SER A 277 2.51 0.94 16.33
N PRO A 278 2.46 1.50 15.11
CA PRO A 278 2.68 2.92 14.78
C PRO A 278 1.47 3.86 14.92
N SER A 279 1.73 5.18 15.04
CA SER A 279 0.69 6.22 15.07
C SER A 279 0.07 6.45 13.69
N ALA A 280 -1.10 7.10 13.62
CA ALA A 280 -1.78 7.42 12.36
C ALA A 280 -0.88 8.18 11.37
N LEU A 281 -0.16 9.20 11.86
CA LEU A 281 0.80 9.95 11.05
C LEU A 281 1.96 9.07 10.56
N ALA A 282 2.46 8.17 11.43
CA ALA A 282 3.57 7.29 11.10
C ALA A 282 3.22 6.23 10.06
N ILE A 283 1.95 5.80 9.98
CA ILE A 283 1.48 4.89 8.92
C ILE A 283 1.03 5.61 7.65
N GLY A 284 0.97 6.95 7.67
CA GLY A 284 0.56 7.75 6.51
C GLY A 284 -0.92 7.60 6.15
N VAL A 285 -1.77 7.24 7.11
CA VAL A 285 -3.23 7.14 6.90
C VAL A 285 -3.89 8.51 7.13
N ASP A 286 -4.99 8.76 6.42
CA ASP A 286 -5.86 9.91 6.64
C ASP A 286 -7.29 9.46 6.99
N ASN A 287 -8.18 10.43 7.21
CA ASN A 287 -9.59 10.18 7.50
C ASN A 287 -10.46 10.22 6.23
N THR A 288 -9.92 9.90 5.05
CA THR A 288 -10.71 9.82 3.82
C THR A 288 -11.53 8.52 3.83
N PRO A 289 -12.86 8.56 3.65
CA PRO A 289 -13.67 7.35 3.54
C PRO A 289 -13.30 6.52 2.31
N VAL A 290 -13.12 5.22 2.51
CA VAL A 290 -12.88 4.23 1.45
C VAL A 290 -14.12 3.39 1.27
N MET A 291 -14.74 3.49 0.09
CA MET A 291 -15.92 2.69 -0.28
C MET A 291 -15.57 1.20 -0.35
N ILE A 292 -16.37 0.37 0.30
CA ILE A 292 -16.23 -1.08 0.29
C ILE A 292 -16.85 -1.65 -0.99
N ASN A 293 -16.26 -2.69 -1.56
CA ASN A 293 -16.85 -3.44 -2.67
C ASN A 293 -16.50 -4.93 -2.53
N ASN A 294 -16.78 -5.74 -3.56
CA ASN A 294 -16.45 -7.18 -3.58
C ASN A 294 -15.01 -7.48 -4.05
N THR A 295 -14.19 -6.46 -4.30
CA THR A 295 -12.78 -6.56 -4.64
C THR A 295 -11.93 -5.92 -3.53
N ASP A 296 -10.62 -6.11 -3.55
CA ASP A 296 -9.77 -5.50 -2.52
C ASP A 296 -9.68 -3.99 -2.74
N VAL A 297 -10.08 -3.21 -1.73
CA VAL A 297 -9.82 -1.77 -1.63
C VAL A 297 -8.79 -1.50 -0.55
N THR A 298 -7.94 -0.49 -0.75
CA THR A 298 -6.82 -0.20 0.16
C THR A 298 -7.25 0.77 1.24
N LEU A 299 -7.05 0.40 2.51
CA LEU A 299 -7.30 1.27 3.67
C LEU A 299 -6.03 1.97 4.13
N ILE A 300 -4.91 1.25 4.14
CA ILE A 300 -3.58 1.77 4.49
C ILE A 300 -2.63 1.28 3.41
N ASN A 301 -2.01 2.21 2.69
CA ASN A 301 -1.15 1.92 1.56
C ASN A 301 0.32 2.08 1.96
N GLN A 302 1.10 0.99 1.92
CA GLN A 302 2.55 1.02 2.12
C GLN A 302 2.99 1.89 3.30
N SER A 303 2.63 1.47 4.52
CA SER A 303 2.90 2.21 5.75
C SER A 303 4.35 2.71 5.84
N ASN A 304 4.51 4.00 6.18
CA ASN A 304 5.83 4.63 6.39
C ASN A 304 6.53 4.13 7.67
N ALA A 305 5.83 3.35 8.50
CA ALA A 305 6.36 2.78 9.73
C ALA A 305 6.21 1.25 9.78
N ALA A 306 7.26 0.61 10.26
CA ALA A 306 7.29 -0.79 10.65
C ALA A 306 6.40 -1.05 11.87
N PHE A 307 5.94 -2.28 12.04
CA PHE A 307 5.50 -2.77 13.33
C PHE A 307 6.67 -2.83 14.31
N VAL A 308 6.36 -2.65 15.59
CA VAL A 308 7.29 -2.88 16.69
C VAL A 308 7.12 -4.31 17.17
N ALA A 309 8.22 -5.07 17.17
CA ALA A 309 8.21 -6.45 17.61
C ALA A 309 7.61 -6.58 19.03
N TYR A 310 6.73 -7.55 19.21
CA TYR A 310 6.01 -7.90 20.42
C TYR A 310 5.11 -6.78 20.99
N SER A 311 4.85 -5.74 20.20
CA SER A 311 3.93 -4.66 20.55
C SER A 311 2.63 -4.80 19.75
N GLY A 312 1.59 -5.31 20.39
CA GLY A 312 0.25 -5.35 19.80
C GLY A 312 -0.23 -3.93 19.46
N THR A 313 -0.87 -3.78 18.29
CA THR A 313 -1.42 -2.50 17.84
C THR A 313 -2.87 -2.70 17.46
N GLU A 314 -3.72 -1.72 17.74
CA GLU A 314 -5.12 -1.75 17.35
C GLU A 314 -5.52 -0.43 16.69
N HIS A 315 -6.11 -0.55 15.50
CA HIS A 315 -6.68 0.56 14.73
C HIS A 315 -8.19 0.45 14.73
N LYS A 316 -8.87 1.57 14.94
CA LYS A 316 -10.33 1.68 14.86
C LYS A 316 -10.74 2.39 13.57
N PHE A 317 -11.78 1.89 12.94
CA PHE A 317 -12.39 2.42 11.74
C PHE A 317 -13.86 2.75 12.01
N ASP A 318 -14.27 3.93 11.59
CA ASP A 318 -15.69 4.26 11.48
C ASP A 318 -16.27 3.57 10.24
N MET A 319 -17.54 3.20 10.31
CA MET A 319 -18.30 2.76 9.15
C MET A 319 -19.31 3.84 8.77
N LEU A 320 -19.20 4.35 7.56
CA LEU A 320 -20.16 5.27 6.98
C LEU A 320 -21.14 4.47 6.12
N ILE A 321 -22.43 4.60 6.44
CA ILE A 321 -23.53 3.97 5.73
C ILE A 321 -24.21 5.07 4.93
N GLN A 322 -24.20 4.94 3.60
CA GLN A 322 -24.87 5.89 2.74
C GLN A 322 -26.38 5.84 2.99
N GLY A 323 -27.03 7.00 3.03
CA GLY A 323 -28.49 7.07 3.06
C GLY A 323 -29.11 6.90 1.67
N GLY A 324 -30.36 6.45 1.62
CA GLY A 324 -31.14 6.46 0.39
C GLY A 324 -32.03 5.24 0.20
N ILE A 325 -32.56 5.09 -1.01
CA ILE A 325 -33.59 4.09 -1.35
C ILE A 325 -33.13 2.64 -1.15
N HIS A 326 -31.83 2.38 -1.14
CA HIS A 326 -31.26 1.06 -0.90
C HIS A 326 -31.43 0.59 0.57
N LEU A 327 -31.72 1.52 1.50
CA LEU A 327 -32.09 1.20 2.88
C LEU A 327 -33.60 1.05 3.07
N LEU A 328 -34.43 1.33 2.05
CA LEU A 328 -35.88 1.13 2.06
C LEU A 328 -36.23 -0.33 1.76
N VAL A 329 -35.74 -1.21 2.60
CA VAL A 329 -35.88 -2.66 2.52
C VAL A 329 -36.71 -3.16 3.71
N PRO A 330 -37.25 -4.40 3.67
CA PRO A 330 -38.00 -4.96 4.78
C PRO A 330 -37.23 -4.91 6.09
N ASN A 331 -37.96 -4.78 7.20
CA ASN A 331 -37.35 -4.79 8.52
C ASN A 331 -36.59 -6.10 8.77
N GLY A 332 -35.42 -5.99 9.40
CA GLY A 332 -34.53 -7.12 9.62
C GLY A 332 -33.09 -6.70 9.85
N THR A 333 -32.28 -7.68 10.26
CA THR A 333 -30.84 -7.53 10.42
C THR A 333 -30.15 -7.87 9.12
N TYR A 334 -29.42 -6.89 8.56
CA TYR A 334 -28.62 -7.06 7.35
C TYR A 334 -27.16 -7.21 7.76
N THR A 335 -26.60 -8.40 7.55
CA THR A 335 -25.22 -8.72 7.94
C THR A 335 -24.37 -8.91 6.70
N GLY A 336 -23.20 -8.27 6.69
CA GLY A 336 -22.14 -8.48 5.70
C GLY A 336 -20.87 -8.99 6.38
N THR A 337 -20.08 -9.77 5.65
CA THR A 337 -18.76 -10.22 6.09
C THR A 337 -17.69 -9.40 5.39
N LEU A 338 -16.85 -8.73 6.17
CA LEU A 338 -15.67 -8.03 5.69
C LEU A 338 -14.45 -8.93 5.86
N ILE A 339 -13.59 -8.96 4.84
CA ILE A 339 -12.32 -9.68 4.82
C ILE A 339 -11.21 -8.65 4.79
N PHE A 340 -10.42 -8.60 5.85
CA PHE A 340 -9.24 -7.77 5.96
C PHE A 340 -8.00 -8.58 5.61
N SER A 341 -7.12 -8.00 4.80
CA SER A 341 -5.91 -8.65 4.28
C SER A 341 -4.71 -7.75 4.53
N LEU A 342 -3.72 -8.28 5.25
CA LEU A 342 -2.41 -7.66 5.46
C LEU A 342 -1.44 -8.14 4.39
N PHE A 343 -0.78 -7.21 3.71
CA PHE A 343 0.25 -7.48 2.72
C PHE A 343 1.59 -6.88 3.16
N ASN A 344 2.70 -7.49 2.72
CA ASN A 344 4.03 -6.91 2.87
C ASN A 344 4.32 -5.85 1.79
N GLN A 345 5.51 -5.23 1.84
CA GLN A 345 5.94 -4.22 0.86
C GLN A 345 5.95 -4.72 -0.59
N ASN A 346 6.11 -6.03 -0.81
CA ASN A 346 6.10 -6.66 -2.14
C ASN A 346 4.68 -7.04 -2.61
N ASN A 347 3.64 -6.63 -1.88
CA ASN A 347 2.24 -6.97 -2.13
C ASN A 347 1.97 -8.49 -2.06
N GLU A 348 2.74 -9.21 -1.24
CA GLU A 348 2.49 -10.61 -0.90
C GLU A 348 1.60 -10.68 0.35
N LEU A 349 0.63 -11.59 0.33
CA LEU A 349 -0.31 -11.76 1.43
C LEU A 349 0.41 -12.32 2.67
N VAL A 350 0.26 -11.62 3.80
CA VAL A 350 0.85 -11.99 5.09
C VAL A 350 -0.20 -12.66 5.98
N SER A 351 -1.38 -12.05 6.13
CA SER A 351 -2.43 -12.54 7.01
C SER A 351 -3.81 -12.06 6.57
N MET A 352 -4.85 -12.79 6.94
CA MET A 352 -6.25 -12.41 6.72
C MET A 352 -7.06 -12.59 8.00
N SER A 353 -8.08 -11.75 8.17
CA SER A 353 -9.07 -11.87 9.24
C SER A 353 -10.45 -11.50 8.69
N THR A 354 -11.50 -12.11 9.23
CA THR A 354 -12.88 -11.85 8.82
C THR A 354 -13.71 -11.36 9.99
N VAL A 355 -14.60 -10.42 9.71
CA VAL A 355 -15.53 -9.86 10.70
C VAL A 355 -16.90 -9.67 10.09
N ASN A 356 -17.93 -10.01 10.86
CA ASN A 356 -19.31 -9.73 10.50
C ASN A 356 -19.70 -8.34 11.02
N VAL A 357 -20.28 -7.52 10.14
CA VAL A 357 -20.83 -6.21 10.48
C VAL A 357 -22.30 -6.20 10.12
N SER A 358 -23.12 -5.66 11.00
CA SER A 358 -24.58 -5.68 10.83
C SER A 358 -25.17 -4.28 11.00
N ILE A 359 -26.25 -4.04 10.25
CA ILE A 359 -27.18 -2.94 10.49
C ILE A 359 -28.58 -3.52 10.74
N TYR A 360 -29.41 -2.80 11.48
CA TYR A 360 -30.79 -3.18 11.76
C TYR A 360 -31.74 -2.20 11.10
N ILE A 361 -32.64 -2.70 10.26
CA ILE A 361 -33.77 -1.91 9.77
C ILE A 361 -34.96 -2.27 10.64
N ASN A 362 -35.43 -1.31 11.44
CA ASN A 362 -36.62 -1.45 12.28
C ASN A 362 -37.45 -0.19 12.18
N SER A 363 -37.85 0.13 10.96
CA SER A 363 -38.73 1.26 10.71
C SER A 363 -40.13 0.95 11.26
N SER A 364 -40.77 1.93 11.90
CA SER A 364 -42.15 1.85 12.40
C SER A 364 -43.22 1.68 11.30
N SER A 365 -42.81 1.39 10.07
CA SER A 365 -43.68 1.09 8.92
C SER A 365 -44.50 -0.20 9.06
N ASN A 366 -44.29 -0.99 10.13
CA ASN A 366 -44.98 -2.26 10.37
C ASN A 366 -46.52 -2.17 10.53
N SER A 367 -47.08 -0.98 10.71
CA SER A 367 -48.54 -0.77 10.75
C SER A 367 -49.14 -0.36 9.40
N TYR A 368 -48.32 -0.31 8.33
CA TYR A 368 -48.75 0.06 6.99
C TYR A 368 -48.40 -1.02 5.98
N THR A 369 -49.30 -1.29 5.04
CA THR A 369 -49.00 -2.10 3.85
C THR A 369 -49.24 -1.28 2.60
N VAL A 370 -48.29 -1.30 1.68
CA VAL A 370 -48.38 -0.68 0.36
C VAL A 370 -48.38 -1.78 -0.68
N GLU A 371 -49.41 -1.81 -1.52
CA GLU A 371 -49.51 -2.81 -2.59
C GLU A 371 -49.86 -2.13 -3.91
N LEU A 372 -49.03 -2.38 -4.93
CA LEU A 372 -49.37 -2.07 -6.32
C LEU A 372 -50.17 -3.24 -6.89
N GLN A 373 -51.38 -2.93 -7.38
CA GLN A 373 -52.36 -3.91 -7.82
C GLN A 373 -52.71 -3.70 -9.30
N ASN A 374 -53.39 -4.67 -9.90
CA ASN A 374 -53.90 -4.58 -11.29
C ASN A 374 -52.82 -4.16 -12.30
N SER A 375 -51.64 -4.77 -12.19
CA SER A 375 -50.47 -4.47 -13.03
C SER A 375 -50.01 -3.01 -12.94
N ALA A 376 -50.19 -2.34 -11.80
CA ALA A 376 -49.64 -1.01 -11.55
C ALA A 376 -48.15 -1.04 -11.16
N ASN A 377 -47.56 -2.23 -11.03
CA ASN A 377 -46.12 -2.45 -10.87
C ASN A 377 -45.33 -2.27 -12.18
N GLU A 378 -46.02 -2.12 -13.33
CA GLU A 378 -45.42 -1.87 -14.64
C GLU A 378 -46.31 -0.91 -15.44
N ILE A 379 -45.72 0.16 -15.98
CA ILE A 379 -46.44 1.24 -16.68
C ILE A 379 -45.70 1.59 -17.97
N ASP A 380 -46.37 1.41 -19.10
CA ASP A 380 -45.85 1.74 -20.42
C ASP A 380 -46.59 2.92 -21.05
N LEU A 381 -45.88 4.02 -21.28
CA LEU A 381 -46.38 5.17 -22.03
C LEU A 381 -45.89 5.07 -23.48
N VAL A 382 -46.75 4.59 -24.37
CA VAL A 382 -46.36 4.20 -25.75
C VAL A 382 -46.56 5.34 -26.75
N PHE A 383 -45.49 5.77 -27.42
CA PHE A 383 -45.50 6.84 -28.42
C PHE A 383 -45.28 6.30 -29.85
N ASN A 384 -46.36 5.88 -30.51
CA ASN A 384 -46.29 5.27 -31.85
C ASN A 384 -46.72 6.20 -32.99
N THR A 385 -47.35 7.34 -32.68
CA THR A 385 -47.88 8.26 -33.70
C THR A 385 -47.52 9.70 -33.35
N LEU A 386 -47.50 10.60 -34.34
CA LEU A 386 -47.33 12.03 -34.10
C LEU A 386 -48.39 12.59 -33.14
N ALA A 387 -49.62 12.06 -33.21
CA ALA A 387 -50.71 12.46 -32.32
C ALA A 387 -50.41 12.17 -30.84
N ASN A 388 -49.63 11.13 -30.54
CA ASN A 388 -49.21 10.81 -29.17
C ASN A 388 -48.28 11.90 -28.60
N TYR A 389 -47.45 12.52 -29.44
CA TYR A 389 -46.59 13.64 -29.03
C TYR A 389 -47.38 14.95 -28.93
N THR A 390 -48.33 15.21 -29.83
CA THR A 390 -49.10 16.47 -29.80
C THR A 390 -50.12 16.49 -28.68
N ASN A 391 -50.77 15.37 -28.39
CA ASN A 391 -51.85 15.28 -27.39
C ASN A 391 -51.36 14.75 -26.04
N GLY A 392 -50.16 14.19 -25.97
CA GLY A 392 -49.70 13.38 -24.85
C GLY A 392 -50.33 11.99 -24.84
N VAL A 393 -49.79 11.13 -23.98
CA VAL A 393 -50.30 9.78 -23.71
C VAL A 393 -50.64 9.65 -22.24
N SER A 394 -51.63 8.79 -21.94
CA SER A 394 -52.12 8.56 -20.58
C SER A 394 -52.45 7.08 -20.40
N VAL A 395 -52.03 6.52 -19.27
CA VAL A 395 -52.35 5.16 -18.83
C VAL A 395 -52.94 5.23 -17.43
N ALA A 396 -54.15 4.70 -17.26
CA ALA A 396 -54.84 4.61 -15.98
C ALA A 396 -54.89 3.16 -15.49
N LYS A 397 -54.59 2.97 -14.21
CA LYS A 397 -54.73 1.71 -13.48
C LYS A 397 -55.79 1.90 -12.41
N ALA A 398 -56.99 1.41 -12.68
CA ALA A 398 -58.07 1.41 -11.71
C ALA A 398 -57.68 0.52 -10.52
N ARG A 399 -57.91 0.99 -9.29
CA ARG A 399 -57.47 0.29 -8.06
C ARG A 399 -55.99 -0.12 -8.15
N GLY A 400 -55.15 0.75 -8.67
CA GLY A 400 -53.73 0.48 -8.93
C GLY A 400 -52.86 0.51 -7.66
N LEU A 401 -53.32 1.17 -6.60
CA LEU A 401 -52.62 1.25 -5.32
C LEU A 401 -53.59 0.94 -4.19
N ARG A 402 -53.19 0.05 -3.29
CA ARG A 402 -53.90 -0.24 -2.04
C ARG A 402 -52.99 0.05 -0.86
N ILE A 403 -53.50 0.86 0.06
CA ILE A 403 -52.85 1.13 1.34
C ILE A 403 -53.71 0.56 2.46
N VAL A 404 -53.09 -0.22 3.35
CA VAL A 404 -53.68 -0.56 4.65
C VAL A 404 -52.91 0.16 5.73
N GLY A 405 -53.59 0.87 6.61
CA GLY A 405 -53.00 1.63 7.70
C GLY A 405 -53.97 1.83 8.85
N TYR A 406 -53.50 1.71 10.08
CA TYR A 406 -54.34 1.84 11.27
C TYR A 406 -54.12 3.16 12.04
N GLN A 407 -53.31 4.06 11.49
CA GLN A 407 -52.90 5.35 12.06
C GLN A 407 -52.76 6.40 10.93
N PRO A 408 -52.88 7.70 11.22
CA PRO A 408 -52.74 8.76 10.23
C PRO A 408 -51.46 8.62 9.40
N TYR A 409 -51.56 8.71 8.07
CA TYR A 409 -50.44 8.42 7.18
C TYR A 409 -50.40 9.32 5.93
N GLN A 410 -49.20 9.44 5.36
CA GLN A 410 -48.95 10.04 4.07
C GLN A 410 -48.34 9.00 3.12
N VAL A 411 -48.66 9.13 1.84
CA VAL A 411 -47.98 8.38 0.77
C VAL A 411 -47.14 9.38 -0.02
N LEU A 412 -45.84 9.09 -0.06
CA LEU A 412 -44.86 9.81 -0.86
C LEU A 412 -44.63 9.06 -2.18
N ILE A 413 -44.39 9.82 -3.24
CA ILE A 413 -43.90 9.32 -4.52
C ILE A 413 -42.55 9.96 -4.83
N LYS A 414 -41.64 9.19 -5.45
CA LYS A 414 -40.42 9.72 -6.09
C LYS A 414 -39.84 8.75 -7.10
N THR A 415 -38.85 9.19 -7.86
CA THR A 415 -38.09 8.35 -8.80
C THR A 415 -36.69 7.99 -8.26
N SER A 416 -36.13 6.89 -8.76
CA SER A 416 -34.77 6.46 -8.44
C SER A 416 -33.67 7.35 -9.05
N GLY A 417 -34.02 8.16 -10.06
CA GLY A 417 -33.09 9.08 -10.72
C GLY A 417 -33.81 10.25 -11.38
N LEU A 418 -33.03 11.25 -11.81
CA LEU A 418 -33.53 12.51 -12.43
C LEU A 418 -34.07 12.32 -13.85
N ASN A 419 -33.74 11.21 -14.50
CA ASN A 419 -34.11 10.94 -15.89
C ASN A 419 -34.68 9.53 -16.06
N LEU A 420 -35.58 9.37 -17.03
CA LEU A 420 -35.77 8.11 -17.73
C LEU A 420 -34.55 7.89 -18.64
N VAL A 421 -33.96 6.70 -18.57
CA VAL A 421 -32.71 6.36 -19.26
C VAL A 421 -33.03 5.42 -20.42
N GLY A 422 -32.61 5.80 -21.63
CA GLY A 422 -32.70 4.97 -22.83
C GLY A 422 -31.33 4.45 -23.28
N SER A 423 -31.28 3.85 -24.47
CA SER A 423 -30.01 3.47 -25.11
C SER A 423 -29.15 4.70 -25.45
N ASP A 424 -27.84 4.48 -25.60
CA ASP A 424 -26.88 5.49 -26.08
C ASP A 424 -26.81 6.78 -25.22
N SER A 425 -27.05 6.66 -23.91
CA SER A 425 -27.06 7.78 -22.96
C SER A 425 -28.12 8.86 -23.26
N ASN A 426 -29.10 8.57 -24.12
CA ASN A 426 -30.24 9.45 -24.31
C ASN A 426 -31.12 9.42 -23.05
N THR A 427 -31.51 10.61 -22.60
CA THR A 427 -32.32 10.79 -21.40
C THR A 427 -33.54 11.65 -21.68
N ILE A 428 -34.58 11.40 -20.88
CA ILE A 428 -35.78 12.23 -20.77
C ILE A 428 -35.92 12.59 -19.28
N PRO A 429 -36.04 13.87 -18.91
CA PRO A 429 -36.29 14.24 -17.51
C PRO A 429 -37.54 13.54 -16.98
N VAL A 430 -37.48 12.98 -15.76
CA VAL A 430 -38.65 12.27 -15.19
C VAL A 430 -39.88 13.17 -15.08
N SER A 431 -39.68 14.48 -14.93
CA SER A 431 -40.76 15.47 -14.86
C SER A 431 -41.57 15.62 -16.14
N ALA A 432 -41.18 14.98 -17.25
CA ALA A 432 -42.03 14.85 -18.44
C ALA A 432 -43.27 13.97 -18.18
N VAL A 433 -43.26 13.16 -17.13
CA VAL A 433 -44.36 12.28 -16.72
C VAL A 433 -44.98 12.78 -15.42
N SER A 434 -46.30 12.87 -15.40
CA SER A 434 -47.11 13.17 -14.23
C SER A 434 -47.84 11.92 -13.73
N VAL A 435 -48.00 11.84 -12.41
CA VAL A 435 -48.83 10.85 -11.73
C VAL A 435 -49.99 11.57 -11.07
N GLU A 436 -51.19 11.23 -11.49
CA GLU A 436 -52.43 11.61 -10.83
C GLU A 436 -52.93 10.45 -9.99
N THR A 437 -53.21 10.74 -8.72
CA THR A 437 -53.79 9.78 -7.78
C THR A 437 -55.20 10.23 -7.46
N THR A 438 -56.17 9.32 -7.61
CA THR A 438 -57.57 9.57 -7.22
C THR A 438 -58.07 8.45 -6.34
N LYS A 439 -58.93 8.79 -5.38
CA LYS A 439 -59.54 7.81 -4.47
C LYS A 439 -60.53 6.93 -5.22
N PHE A 440 -60.44 5.61 -5.02
CA PHE A 440 -61.41 4.64 -5.55
C PHE A 440 -62.41 4.21 -4.47
N THR A 441 -61.92 3.80 -3.30
CA THR A 441 -62.78 3.36 -2.19
C THR A 441 -63.61 4.53 -1.65
N SER A 442 -64.92 4.35 -1.50
CA SER A 442 -65.77 5.34 -0.83
C SER A 442 -65.53 5.30 0.69
N THR A 443 -65.16 6.43 1.30
CA THR A 443 -64.95 6.54 2.76
C THR A 443 -65.54 7.86 3.29
N SER A 444 -65.93 7.88 4.56
CA SER A 444 -66.39 9.08 5.27
C SER A 444 -65.19 9.99 5.59
N GLY A 445 -64.89 10.93 4.68
CA GLY A 445 -64.06 12.11 4.97
C GLY A 445 -62.57 12.09 4.61
N GLY A 446 -62.01 13.30 4.62
CA GLY A 446 -60.61 13.69 4.93
C GLY A 446 -59.48 13.32 3.97
N VAL A 447 -59.57 12.22 3.24
CA VAL A 447 -58.46 11.74 2.40
C VAL A 447 -58.23 12.71 1.24
N SER A 448 -57.05 13.33 1.20
CA SER A 448 -56.61 14.21 0.12
C SER A 448 -55.70 13.44 -0.82
N THR A 449 -55.91 13.59 -2.12
CA THR A 449 -55.03 13.03 -3.15
C THR A 449 -54.50 14.15 -4.04
N PHE A 450 -53.30 13.96 -4.59
CA PHE A 450 -52.62 14.98 -5.36
C PHE A 450 -52.05 14.44 -6.68
N THR A 451 -51.97 15.33 -7.65
CA THR A 451 -51.21 15.12 -8.89
C THR A 451 -49.82 15.72 -8.74
N ARG A 452 -48.81 14.98 -9.21
CA ARG A 452 -47.40 15.38 -9.15
C ARG A 452 -46.72 15.06 -10.47
N GLU A 453 -45.90 15.98 -10.96
CA GLU A 453 -44.83 15.61 -11.90
C GLU A 453 -43.82 14.75 -11.15
N LEU A 454 -43.35 13.67 -11.79
CA LEU A 454 -42.34 12.80 -11.20
C LEU A 454 -41.05 13.60 -10.95
N SER A 455 -40.44 13.34 -9.80
CA SER A 455 -39.17 13.93 -9.40
C SER A 455 -38.42 13.00 -8.46
N THR A 456 -37.14 13.30 -8.19
CA THR A 456 -36.36 12.61 -7.16
C THR A 456 -36.65 13.12 -5.74
N ALA A 457 -37.43 14.20 -5.61
CA ALA A 457 -37.82 14.74 -4.31
C ALA A 457 -39.03 13.97 -3.77
N ASP A 458 -39.12 13.86 -2.45
CA ASP A 458 -40.29 13.26 -1.80
C ASP A 458 -41.51 14.16 -2.02
N GLN A 459 -42.52 13.64 -2.71
CA GLN A 459 -43.75 14.37 -3.00
C GLN A 459 -44.95 13.64 -2.40
N ILE A 460 -45.70 14.33 -1.53
CA ILE A 460 -46.95 13.78 -0.98
C ILE A 460 -47.99 13.67 -2.11
N ILE A 461 -48.49 12.46 -2.34
CA ILE A 461 -49.59 12.16 -3.28
C ILE A 461 -50.88 11.76 -2.57
N ILE A 462 -50.80 11.32 -1.30
CA ILE A 462 -51.97 10.99 -0.48
C ILE A 462 -51.72 11.47 0.95
N THR A 463 -52.75 12.05 1.56
CA THR A 463 -52.83 12.34 2.99
C THR A 463 -54.10 11.70 3.51
N ASN A 464 -53.96 10.70 4.38
CA ASN A 464 -55.08 10.03 5.02
C ASN A 464 -55.05 10.31 6.54
N PRO A 465 -55.98 11.12 7.07
CA PRO A 465 -55.99 11.46 8.49
C PRO A 465 -56.46 10.30 9.39
N MET A 466 -56.94 9.18 8.84
CA MET A 466 -57.35 7.98 9.59
C MET A 466 -58.29 8.26 10.77
N VAL A 467 -59.29 9.10 10.54
CA VAL A 467 -60.29 9.49 11.55
C VAL A 467 -61.42 8.48 11.72
N ASP A 468 -61.57 7.53 10.78
CA ASP A 468 -62.64 6.54 10.73
C ASP A 468 -62.14 5.20 10.18
N TYR A 469 -62.74 4.09 10.64
CA TYR A 469 -62.30 2.73 10.27
C TYR A 469 -62.45 2.43 8.76
N THR A 470 -63.35 3.12 8.04
CA THR A 470 -63.50 3.01 6.58
C THR A 470 -62.25 3.49 5.83
N GLN A 471 -61.36 4.23 6.50
CA GLN A 471 -60.10 4.73 5.94
C GLN A 471 -58.93 3.75 6.15
N GLN A 472 -59.14 2.62 6.86
CA GLN A 472 -58.05 1.69 7.17
C GLN A 472 -57.50 0.95 5.95
N SER A 473 -58.34 0.64 4.98
CA SER A 473 -57.96 -0.04 3.74
C SER A 473 -58.53 0.72 2.56
N VAL A 474 -57.72 1.56 1.93
CA VAL A 474 -58.16 2.44 0.84
C VAL A 474 -57.43 2.10 -0.44
N GLU A 475 -58.21 1.95 -1.51
CA GLU A 475 -57.72 1.77 -2.87
C GLU A 475 -57.79 3.09 -3.62
N TYR A 476 -56.81 3.29 -4.50
CA TYR A 476 -56.62 4.47 -5.32
C TYR A 476 -56.43 4.08 -6.78
N ASN A 477 -56.97 4.88 -7.69
CA ASN A 477 -56.60 4.82 -9.09
C ASN A 477 -55.30 5.60 -9.29
N LEU A 478 -54.40 5.06 -10.11
CA LEU A 478 -53.19 5.74 -10.55
C LEU A 478 -53.31 6.04 -12.04
N ARG A 479 -53.04 7.28 -12.45
CA ARG A 479 -52.94 7.66 -13.86
C ARG A 479 -51.59 8.30 -14.14
N TYR A 480 -50.83 7.70 -15.04
CA TYR A 480 -49.56 8.22 -15.52
C TYR A 480 -49.80 8.88 -16.87
N TYR A 481 -49.31 10.10 -17.06
CA TYR A 481 -49.53 10.81 -18.32
C TYR A 481 -48.43 11.83 -18.63
N THR A 482 -48.38 12.24 -19.89
CA THR A 482 -47.50 13.29 -20.39
C THR A 482 -48.32 14.49 -20.84
N ALA A 483 -47.72 15.68 -20.80
CA ALA A 483 -48.38 16.89 -21.26
C ALA A 483 -48.46 16.92 -22.81
N PRO A 484 -49.53 17.50 -23.39
CA PRO A 484 -49.59 17.79 -24.81
C PRO A 484 -48.41 18.67 -25.25
N ASN A 485 -47.78 18.33 -26.39
CA ASN A 485 -46.67 19.09 -26.99
C ASN A 485 -45.46 19.30 -26.05
N ASP A 486 -45.17 18.35 -25.16
CA ASP A 486 -44.01 18.44 -24.27
C ASP A 486 -42.70 18.35 -25.07
N SER A 487 -41.97 19.47 -25.16
CA SER A 487 -40.71 19.56 -25.89
C SER A 487 -39.64 18.60 -25.38
N ARG A 488 -39.73 18.14 -24.13
CA ARG A 488 -38.80 17.17 -23.53
C ARG A 488 -38.87 15.79 -24.19
N LEU A 489 -39.99 15.49 -24.84
CA LEU A 489 -40.24 14.22 -25.54
C LEU A 489 -39.93 14.29 -27.05
N SER A 490 -39.71 15.51 -27.57
CA SER A 490 -39.49 15.72 -29.01
C SER A 490 -38.21 15.04 -29.50
N GLY A 491 -38.31 14.30 -30.60
CA GLY A 491 -37.18 13.65 -31.27
C GLY A 491 -36.55 12.49 -30.47
N LYS A 492 -37.18 12.04 -29.39
CA LYS A 492 -36.73 10.90 -28.59
C LYS A 492 -37.31 9.61 -29.18
N SER A 493 -36.45 8.61 -29.39
CA SER A 493 -36.84 7.29 -29.88
C SER A 493 -36.16 6.20 -29.06
N GLY A 494 -36.81 5.03 -28.96
CA GLY A 494 -36.36 3.92 -28.12
C GLY A 494 -37.16 3.79 -26.83
N VAL A 495 -36.74 2.85 -25.98
CA VAL A 495 -37.35 2.58 -24.68
C VAL A 495 -36.57 3.34 -23.62
N PHE A 496 -37.27 4.12 -22.80
CA PHE A 496 -36.71 4.88 -21.68
C PHE A 496 -37.36 4.40 -20.39
N SER A 497 -36.57 4.04 -19.39
CA SER A 497 -37.09 3.47 -18.14
C SER A 497 -36.56 4.18 -16.90
N THR A 498 -37.32 4.08 -15.82
CA THR A 498 -36.95 4.52 -14.47
C THR A 498 -37.73 3.71 -13.45
N THR A 499 -37.37 3.79 -12.18
CA THR A 499 -38.13 3.18 -11.08
C THR A 499 -38.86 4.27 -10.31
N VAL A 500 -40.17 4.08 -10.10
CA VAL A 500 -41.00 4.93 -9.24
C VAL A 500 -41.19 4.22 -7.91
N LEU A 501 -40.93 4.91 -6.80
CA LEU A 501 -41.09 4.40 -5.46
C LEU A 501 -42.31 5.03 -4.79
N PHE A 502 -43.09 4.19 -4.13
CA PHE A 502 -44.19 4.58 -3.25
C PHE A 502 -43.77 4.28 -1.81
N VAL A 503 -43.82 5.28 -0.94
CA VAL A 503 -43.45 5.12 0.47
C VAL A 503 -44.60 5.59 1.34
N VAL A 504 -45.02 4.77 2.29
CA VAL A 504 -45.98 5.18 3.32
C VAL A 504 -45.25 5.49 4.62
N ILE A 505 -45.56 6.67 5.16
CA ILE A 505 -45.02 7.17 6.43
C ILE A 505 -46.17 7.60 7.34
N ALA A 506 -45.95 7.56 8.65
CA ALA A 506 -46.87 8.18 9.61
C ALA A 506 -46.93 9.70 9.38
N GLN A 507 -48.10 10.30 9.62
CA GLN A 507 -48.30 11.76 9.59
C GLN A 507 -47.68 12.47 10.79
#